data_AF-A0A165DUW9-F1
#
_entry.id   AF-A0A165DUW9-F1
#
_cell.length_a   1.000
_cell.length_b   1.000
_cell.length_c   1.000
_cell.angle_alpha   90.00
_cell.angle_beta   90.00
_cell.angle_gamma   90.00
#
_symmetry.space_group_name_H-M   'P 1'
#
loop_
_entity.id
_entity.type
_entity.pdbx_description
1 polymer ?
#
loop_
_entity_poly.entity_id
_entity_poly.type
_entity_poly.pdbx_seq_one_letter_code
_entity_poly.pdbx_strand_id
1 'polypeptide(L)'
;MVNFTILAGGYTAAISVFSFNTDTSKLSLVGTPSGGENPGWVQAAPGSTAVFATQETGDGGVASFRVGSGGDLTQVSRGYSSGSPASLGVLPNGKEVVVAN
;
A
#
# COMPACT_ATOMS: atom_id res chain seq x y z
N MET A 1 -12.16 4.04 21.79
CA MET A 1 -12.32 3.24 20.56
C MET A 1 -11.11 3.50 19.68
N VAL A 2 -10.20 2.53 19.58
CA VAL A 2 -9.07 2.59 18.64
C VAL A 2 -9.35 1.57 17.54
N ASN A 3 -9.57 2.06 16.32
CA ASN A 3 -9.63 1.24 15.13
C ASN A 3 -8.36 1.49 14.32
N PHE A 4 -7.61 0.44 14.02
CA PHE A 4 -6.48 0.52 13.10
C PHE A 4 -6.94 0.16 11.69
N THR A 5 -6.53 0.96 10.72
CA THR A 5 -6.64 0.60 9.30
C THR A 5 -5.40 -0.20 8.90
N ILE A 6 -5.61 -1.41 8.38
CA ILE A 6 -4.54 -2.29 7.89
C ILE A 6 -4.72 -2.44 6.38
N LEU A 7 -3.64 -2.23 5.63
CA LEU A 7 -3.59 -2.45 4.18
C LEU A 7 -2.76 -3.70 3.91
N ALA A 8 -3.31 -4.62 3.12
CA ALA A 8 -2.65 -5.85 2.74
C ALA A 8 -2.58 -5.97 1.22
N GLY A 9 -1.34 -6.02 0.72
CA GLY A 9 -1.05 -6.35 -0.66
C GLY A 9 -1.16 -7.84 -0.96
N GLY A 10 -0.96 -8.20 -2.23
CA GLY A 10 -0.91 -9.58 -2.70
C GLY A 10 -0.78 -9.66 -4.22
N TYR A 11 -0.82 -10.87 -4.77
CA TYR A 11 -0.73 -11.13 -6.22
C TYR A 11 -2.09 -11.00 -6.93
N THR A 12 -2.86 -9.98 -6.57
CA THR A 12 -4.14 -9.61 -7.21
C THR A 12 -4.08 -8.16 -7.67
N ALA A 13 -5.11 -7.66 -8.35
CA ALA A 13 -5.16 -6.23 -8.69
C ALA A 13 -5.58 -5.31 -7.52
N ALA A 14 -5.91 -5.88 -6.35
CA ALA A 14 -6.47 -5.14 -5.23
C ALA A 14 -5.53 -5.12 -4.01
N ILE A 15 -5.63 -4.04 -3.24
CA ILE A 15 -5.13 -3.98 -1.87
C ILE A 15 -6.34 -4.19 -0.96
N SER A 16 -6.26 -5.18 -0.07
CA SER A 16 -7.32 -5.41 0.92
C SER A 16 -7.19 -4.44 2.08
N VAL A 17 -8.29 -3.79 2.44
CA VAL A 17 -8.37 -2.82 3.53
C VAL A 17 -9.13 -3.47 4.67
N PHE A 18 -8.52 -3.53 5.85
CA PHE A 18 -9.14 -4.05 7.06
C PHE A 18 -9.25 -2.97 8.13
N SER A 19 -10.31 -3.06 8.94
CA SER A 19 -10.42 -2.37 10.20
C SER A 19 -10.18 -3.37 11.34
N PHE A 20 -9.19 -3.11 12.18
CA PHE A 20 -8.93 -3.86 13.40
C PHE A 20 -9.42 -3.06 14.61
N ASN A 21 -10.44 -3.57 15.30
CA ASN A 21 -10.96 -2.99 16.52
C ASN A 21 -10.27 -3.61 17.74
N THR A 22 -9.51 -2.81 18.49
CA THR A 22 -8.74 -3.31 19.64
C THR A 22 -9.60 -3.70 20.83
N ASP A 23 -10.75 -3.04 21.00
CA ASP A 23 -11.63 -3.26 22.15
C ASP A 23 -12.28 -4.65 22.08
N THR A 24 -12.56 -5.13 20.86
CA THR A 24 -13.21 -6.43 20.58
C THR A 24 -12.27 -7.47 19.99
N SER A 25 -11.01 -7.10 19.71
CA SER A 25 -10.05 -7.94 18.99
C SER A 25 -10.58 -8.47 17.64
N LYS A 26 -11.43 -7.67 16.96
CA LYS A 26 -12.08 -8.07 15.71
C LYS A 26 -11.41 -7.43 14.51
N LEU A 27 -10.99 -8.27 13.55
CA LEU A 27 -10.55 -7.85 12.22
C LEU A 27 -11.72 -7.96 11.24
N SER A 28 -12.03 -6.89 10.50
CA SER A 28 -13.09 -6.88 9.49
C SER A 28 -12.57 -6.34 8.17
N LEU A 29 -12.86 -7.02 7.06
CA LEU A 29 -12.61 -6.49 5.72
C LEU A 29 -13.57 -5.33 5.47
N VAL A 30 -13.05 -4.17 5.07
CA VAL A 30 -13.86 -2.97 4.80
C VAL A 30 -13.84 -2.55 3.34
N GLY A 31 -12.85 -3.01 2.56
CA GLY A 31 -12.81 -2.72 1.13
C GLY A 31 -11.65 -3.42 0.40
N THR A 32 -11.73 -3.42 -0.93
CA THR A 32 -10.70 -3.95 -1.83
C THR A 32 -10.46 -2.99 -3.01
N PRO A 33 -10.02 -1.74 -2.75
CA PRO A 33 -9.67 -0.80 -3.81
C PRO A 33 -8.55 -1.36 -4.71
N SER A 34 -8.51 -0.86 -5.94
CA SER A 34 -7.42 -1.20 -6.87
C SER A 34 -6.07 -0.74 -6.29
N GLY A 35 -5.12 -1.67 -6.25
CA GLY A 35 -3.72 -1.42 -5.95
C GLY A 35 -2.83 -1.49 -7.19
N GLY A 36 -3.42 -1.51 -8.38
CA GLY A 36 -2.70 -1.65 -9.64
C GLY A 36 -2.38 -3.11 -9.98
N GLU A 37 -1.16 -3.37 -10.41
CA GLU A 37 -0.69 -4.66 -10.88
C GLU A 37 0.19 -5.33 -9.81
N ASN A 38 -0.25 -6.45 -9.25
CA ASN A 38 0.48 -7.25 -8.26
C ASN A 38 1.17 -6.41 -7.16
N PRO A 39 0.42 -5.71 -6.30
CA PRO A 39 0.96 -4.98 -5.17
C PRO A 39 1.42 -5.95 -4.07
N GLY A 40 2.57 -6.58 -4.26
CA GLY A 40 3.09 -7.59 -3.33
C GLY A 40 3.65 -7.02 -2.03
N TRP A 41 4.13 -5.77 -2.04
CA TRP A 41 4.59 -5.04 -0.86
C TRP A 41 3.85 -3.71 -0.73
N VAL A 42 3.44 -3.36 0.48
CA VAL A 42 2.73 -2.10 0.78
C VAL A 42 3.37 -1.44 2.00
N GLN A 43 3.72 -0.16 1.90
CA GLN A 43 4.31 0.60 3.00
C GLN A 43 3.76 2.02 3.09
N ALA A 44 3.31 2.41 4.29
CA ALA A 44 2.91 3.77 4.58
C ALA A 44 4.13 4.68 4.82
N ALA A 45 4.03 5.94 4.39
CA ALA A 45 5.02 6.95 4.72
C ALA A 45 4.78 7.53 6.13
N PRO A 46 5.82 7.70 6.95
CA PRO A 46 5.67 8.20 8.33
C PRO A 46 4.92 9.54 8.40
N GLY A 47 3.94 9.62 9.30
CA GLY A 47 3.21 10.87 9.59
C GLY A 47 2.34 11.41 8.44
N SER A 48 2.05 10.60 7.42
CA SER A 48 1.26 11.03 6.26
C SER A 48 0.17 10.01 5.90
N THR A 49 -0.72 10.40 4.97
CA THR A 49 -1.69 9.47 4.36
C THR A 49 -1.18 8.86 3.06
N ALA A 50 0.11 9.00 2.75
CA ALA A 50 0.71 8.41 1.56
C ALA A 50 1.10 6.95 1.83
N VAL A 51 0.79 6.10 0.87
CA VAL A 51 1.15 4.68 0.84
C VAL A 51 1.79 4.37 -0.50
N PHE A 52 2.80 3.52 -0.48
CA PHE A 52 3.48 3.03 -1.66
C PHE A 52 3.29 1.53 -1.77
N ALA A 53 3.04 1.06 -2.98
CA ALA A 53 2.96 -0.36 -3.27
C ALA A 53 3.91 -0.73 -4.42
N THR A 54 4.57 -1.88 -4.33
CA THR A 54 5.29 -2.43 -5.47
C THR A 54 4.30 -2.72 -6.60
N GLN A 55 4.77 -2.74 -7.83
CA GLN A 55 4.02 -3.25 -8.96
C GLN A 55 4.85 -4.37 -9.57
N GLU A 56 4.61 -5.61 -9.12
CA GLU A 56 5.44 -6.78 -9.42
C GLU A 56 5.10 -7.38 -10.79
N THR A 57 5.54 -6.68 -11.83
CA THR A 57 5.44 -7.07 -13.24
C THR A 57 6.78 -6.84 -13.97
N GLY A 58 6.92 -7.31 -15.22
CA GLY A 58 8.18 -7.22 -15.97
C GLY A 58 8.69 -5.79 -16.17
N ASP A 59 7.79 -4.86 -16.51
CA ASP A 59 8.04 -3.41 -16.54
C ASP A 59 7.50 -2.74 -15.24
N GLY A 60 7.71 -3.41 -14.12
CA GLY A 60 7.19 -3.06 -12.82
C GLY A 60 7.77 -1.77 -12.23
N GLY A 61 7.45 -1.53 -10.96
CA GLY A 61 7.87 -0.32 -10.27
C GLY A 61 7.16 -0.09 -8.94
N VAL A 62 6.85 1.16 -8.65
CA VAL A 62 6.13 1.57 -7.44
C VAL A 62 4.99 2.50 -7.80
N ALA A 63 3.80 2.24 -7.28
CA ALA A 63 2.69 3.21 -7.31
C ALA A 63 2.53 3.87 -5.95
N SER A 64 2.16 5.15 -5.98
CA SER A 64 1.86 5.95 -4.80
C SER A 64 0.35 6.18 -4.70
N PHE A 65 -0.20 6.05 -3.51
CA PHE A 65 -1.62 6.24 -3.21
C PHE A 65 -1.80 7.19 -2.04
N ARG A 66 -2.92 7.92 -2.05
CA ARG A 66 -3.45 8.61 -0.87
C ARG A 66 -4.53 7.74 -0.23
N VAL A 67 -4.43 7.54 1.08
CA VAL A 67 -5.41 6.78 1.88
C VAL A 67 -6.46 7.73 2.47
N GLY A 68 -7.74 7.44 2.22
CA GLY A 68 -8.88 8.12 2.82
C GLY A 68 -9.21 7.62 4.23
N SER A 69 -10.15 8.29 4.92
CA SER A 69 -10.56 7.94 6.29
C SER A 69 -11.20 6.55 6.43
N GLY A 70 -11.76 6.01 5.35
CA GLY A 70 -12.29 4.64 5.28
C GLY A 70 -11.29 3.59 4.77
N GLY A 71 -10.06 4.01 4.46
CA GLY A 71 -9.05 3.18 3.81
C GLY A 71 -9.18 3.08 2.29
N ASP A 72 -10.05 3.89 1.66
CA ASP A 72 -10.09 4.04 0.20
C ASP A 72 -8.73 4.51 -0.33
N LEU A 73 -8.31 3.96 -1.48
CA LEU A 73 -7.06 4.33 -2.13
C LEU A 73 -7.33 5.18 -3.36
N THR A 74 -6.70 6.34 -3.43
CA THR A 74 -6.62 7.16 -4.65
C THR A 74 -5.20 7.12 -5.17
N GLN A 75 -4.99 6.55 -6.36
CA GLN A 75 -3.67 6.55 -6.98
C GLN A 75 -3.25 7.98 -7.34
N VAL A 76 -2.02 8.34 -6.99
CA VAL A 76 -1.42 9.67 -7.23
C VAL A 76 -0.45 9.63 -8.40
N SER A 77 0.42 8.62 -8.45
CA SER A 77 1.46 8.50 -9.48
C SER A 77 2.04 7.08 -9.53
N ARG A 78 2.83 6.79 -10.56
CA ARG A 78 3.60 5.55 -10.70
C ARG A 78 5.00 5.88 -11.22
N GLY A 79 6.01 5.28 -10.60
CA GLY A 79 7.39 5.26 -11.09
C GLY A 79 7.76 3.87 -11.58
N TYR A 80 8.47 3.78 -12.69
CA TYR A 80 8.94 2.52 -13.28
C TYR A 80 10.35 2.18 -12.77
N SER A 81 10.61 0.90 -12.52
CA SER A 81 11.93 0.41 -12.10
C SER A 81 12.59 -0.50 -13.15
N SER A 82 11.93 -0.74 -14.29
CA SER A 82 12.41 -1.64 -15.37
C SER A 82 12.76 -3.05 -14.86
N GLY A 83 11.97 -3.55 -13.90
CA GLY A 83 12.08 -4.87 -13.29
C GLY A 83 10.84 -5.16 -12.45
N SER A 84 10.82 -6.29 -11.74
CA SER A 84 9.68 -6.73 -10.91
C SER A 84 10.03 -6.60 -9.42
N PRO A 85 9.92 -5.41 -8.81
CA PRO A 85 10.43 -5.19 -7.46
C PRO A 85 9.60 -5.92 -6.41
N ALA A 86 10.20 -6.86 -5.69
CA ALA A 86 9.49 -7.65 -4.67
C ALA A 86 9.38 -6.95 -3.30
N SER A 87 10.11 -5.85 -3.11
CA SER A 87 10.05 -5.07 -1.87
C SER A 87 10.40 -3.60 -2.11
N LEU A 88 9.95 -2.75 -1.19
CA LEU A 88 10.29 -1.34 -1.15
C LEU A 88 10.51 -0.86 0.29
N GLY A 89 11.17 0.28 0.42
CA GLY A 89 11.37 0.98 1.69
C GLY A 89 11.13 2.47 1.53
N VAL A 90 10.29 3.04 2.40
CA VAL A 90 10.11 4.50 2.52
C VAL A 90 11.11 5.03 3.54
N LEU A 91 11.88 6.06 3.16
CA LEU A 91 12.86 6.66 4.07
C LEU A 91 12.18 7.37 5.25
N PRO A 92 12.85 7.52 6.41
CA PRO A 92 12.25 8.11 7.61
C PRO A 92 11.73 9.53 7.46
N ASN A 93 12.28 10.30 6.51
CA ASN A 93 11.83 11.65 6.19
C ASN A 93 10.51 11.68 5.40
N GLY A 94 10.03 10.53 4.92
CA GLY A 94 8.81 10.35 4.13
C GLY A 94 8.88 10.90 2.70
N LYS A 95 10.09 11.23 2.20
CA LYS A 95 10.28 11.93 0.91
C LYS A 95 10.90 11.08 -0.18
N GLU A 96 11.65 10.04 0.17
CA GLU A 96 12.19 9.09 -0.79
C GLU A 96 11.67 7.68 -0.57
N VAL A 97 11.58 6.93 -1.67
CA VAL A 97 11.25 5.51 -1.70
C VAL A 97 12.32 4.79 -2.49
N VAL A 98 12.79 3.66 -1.96
CA VAL A 98 13.74 2.76 -2.61
C VAL A 98 13.02 1.45 -2.90
N VAL A 99 13.29 0.85 -4.05
CA VAL A 99 12.75 -0.45 -4.45
C VAL A 99 13.90 -1.44 -4.65
N ALA A 100 13.67 -2.72 -4.35
CA ALA A 100 14.61 -3.80 -4.65
C ALA A 100 14.04 -4.68 -5.75
N ASN A 101 14.75 -4.75 -6.88
CA ASN A 101 14.50 -5.67 -8.00
C ASN A 101 15.43 -6.87 -7.92
#